data_AF-A0A8T4SQ92-F1
#
_entry.id   AF-A0A8T4SQ92-F1
#
_cell.length_a   1.000
_cell.length_b   1.000
_cell.length_c   1.000
_cell.angle_alpha   90.00
_cell.angle_beta   90.00
_cell.angle_gamma   90.00
#
_symmetry.space_group_name_H-M   'P 1'
#
loop_
_entity.id
_entity.type
_entity.pdbx_description
1 polymer ?
#
loop_
_entity_poly.entity_id
_entity_poly.type
_entity_poly.pdbx_seq_one_letter_code
_entity_poly.pdbx_strand_id
1 'polypeptide(L)' 'MKQIECDPVCGFMIRSHDTDEVKKIATEHAKSVHKMKVSDSDMESKMKTVEMKMM' A
#
# COMPACT_ATOMS: atom_id res chain seq x y z
N MET A 1 10.37 -7.15 -2.13
CA MET A 1 9.18 -6.83 -1.31
C MET A 1 8.26 -5.92 -2.08
N LYS A 2 6.96 -5.96 -1.78
CA LYS A 2 5.96 -5.02 -2.28
C LYS A 2 5.75 -3.92 -1.25
N GLN A 3 5.52 -2.70 -1.72
CA GLN A 3 5.28 -1.52 -0.89
C GLN A 3 4.19 -0.66 -1.52
N ILE A 4 3.26 -0.17 -0.70
CA ILE A 4 2.32 0.90 -1.04
C ILE A 4 2.54 2.04 -0.05
N GLU A 5 2.58 3.25 -0.56
CA GLU A 5 2.73 4.48 0.22
C GLU A 5 1.55 5.40 -0.09
N CYS A 6 0.90 5.88 0.98
CA CYS A 6 -0.17 6.85 0.90
C CYS A 6 0.40 8.26 0.73
N ASP A 7 -0.46 9.26 0.57
CA ASP A 7 -0.06 10.65 0.41
C ASP A 7 0.89 11.08 1.55
N PRO A 8 1.94 11.88 1.28
CA PRO A 8 2.89 12.33 2.30
C PRO A 8 2.23 13.08 3.48
N VAL A 9 1.05 13.69 3.29
CA VAL A 9 0.29 14.30 4.39
C VAL A 9 -0.31 13.24 5.32
N CYS A 10 -0.65 12.07 4.79
CA CYS A 10 -1.12 10.92 5.58
C CYS A 10 0.03 10.18 6.26
N GLY A 11 1.16 10.02 5.55
CA GLY A 11 2.36 9.35 6.08
C GLY A 11 2.21 7.83 6.25
N PHE A 12 1.11 7.23 5.80
CA PHE A 12 0.90 5.79 5.87
C PHE A 12 1.74 5.06 4.82
N MET A 13 2.50 4.05 5.25
CA MET A 13 3.30 3.20 4.36
C MET A 13 3.24 1.75 4.84
N ILE A 14 2.99 0.83 3.92
CA ILE A 14 2.96 -0.61 4.17
C ILE A 14 3.86 -1.33 3.18
N ARG A 15 4.65 -2.29 3.69
CA ARG A 15 5.49 -3.16 2.87
C ARG A 15 5.46 -4.60 3.38
N SER A 16 5.39 -5.55 2.47
CA SER A 16 5.45 -7.00 2.78
C SER A 16 5.99 -7.80 1.59
N HIS A 17 6.23 -9.08 1.79
CA HIS A 17 6.45 -10.03 0.68
C HIS A 17 5.13 -10.50 0.07
N ASP A 18 4.06 -10.48 0.86
CA ASP A 18 2.73 -10.84 0.42
C ASP A 18 2.03 -9.65 -0.26
N THR A 19 1.56 -9.89 -1.48
CA THR A 19 0.93 -8.84 -2.30
C THR A 19 -0.49 -8.57 -1.84
N ASP A 20 -1.26 -9.61 -1.53
CA ASP A 20 -2.64 -9.53 -1.09
C ASP A 20 -2.77 -8.82 0.27
N GLU A 21 -1.86 -9.10 1.21
CA GLU A 21 -1.82 -8.39 2.49
C GLU A 21 -1.57 -6.90 2.30
N VAL A 22 -0.60 -6.53 1.46
CA VAL A 22 -0.27 -5.11 1.19
C VAL A 22 -1.47 -4.38 0.60
N LYS A 23 -2.16 -4.99 -0.38
CA LYS A 23 -3.37 -4.40 -0.99
C LYS A 23 -4.53 -4.31 -0.01
N LYS A 24 -4.77 -5.36 0.78
CA LYS A 24 -5.86 -5.41 1.75
C LYS A 24 -5.68 -4.31 2.80
N ILE A 25 -4.50 -4.21 3.41
CA ILE A 25 -4.21 -3.20 4.43
C ILE A 25 -4.31 -1.79 3.81
N ALA A 26 -3.77 -1.57 2.60
CA ALA A 26 -3.85 -0.27 1.92
C ALA A 26 -5.31 0.13 1.60
N THR A 27 -6.14 -0.84 1.19
CA THR A 27 -7.57 -0.63 0.92
C THR A 27 -8.35 -0.34 2.20
N GLU A 28 -8.10 -1.09 3.27
CA GLU A 28 -8.72 -0.86 4.58
C GLU A 28 -8.32 0.50 5.15
N HIS A 29 -7.07 0.91 4.99
CA HIS A 29 -6.57 2.22 5.34
C HIS A 29 -7.33 3.32 4.58
N ALA A 30 -7.40 3.22 3.25
CA ALA A 30 -8.15 4.14 2.40
C ALA A 30 -9.63 4.28 2.80
N LYS A 31 -10.28 3.15 3.09
CA LYS A 31 -11.69 3.11 3.49
C LYS A 31 -11.92 3.67 4.89
N SER A 32 -11.03 3.41 5.84
CA SER A 32 -11.24 3.78 7.25
C SER A 32 -10.74 5.19 7.57
N VAL A 33 -9.60 5.58 6.99
CA VAL A 33 -8.95 6.87 7.27
C VAL A 33 -9.45 7.95 6.32
N HIS A 34 -9.51 7.65 5.03
CA HIS A 34 -9.90 8.63 4.01
C HIS A 34 -11.39 8.54 3.63
N LYS A 35 -12.12 7.56 4.17
CA LYS A 35 -13.51 7.24 3.76
C LYS A 35 -13.65 7.06 2.24
N MET A 36 -12.56 6.71 1.54
CA MET A 36 -12.57 6.51 0.10
C MET A 36 -12.75 5.04 -0.22
N LYS A 37 -13.55 4.75 -1.24
CA LYS A 37 -13.58 3.43 -1.86
C LYS A 37 -12.56 3.42 -2.98
N VAL A 38 -11.64 2.48 -2.90
CA VAL A 38 -10.59 2.23 -3.88
C VAL A 38 -10.67 0.78 -4.30
N SER A 39 -10.35 0.54 -5.57
CA SER A 39 -10.39 -0.80 -6.14
C SER A 39 -9.03 -1.47 -5.98
N ASP A 40 -9.02 -2.80 -6.08
CA ASP A 40 -7.79 -3.58 -6.03
C ASP A 40 -6.80 -3.18 -7.15
N SER A 41 -7.34 -2.84 -8.34
CA SER A 41 -6.57 -2.34 -9.48
C SER A 41 -5.91 -0.98 -9.24
N ASP A 42 -6.55 -0.10 -8.44
CA ASP A 42 -5.93 1.19 -8.03
C ASP A 42 -4.73 0.93 -7.13
N MET A 43 -4.84 -0.04 -6.22
CA MET A 43 -3.77 -0.42 -5.30
C MET A 43 -2.61 -1.09 -6.02
N GLU A 44 -2.91 -1.95 -7.00
CA GLU A 44 -1.89 -2.58 -7.83
C GLU A 44 -1.07 -1.55 -8.63
N SER A 45 -1.74 -0.52 -9.15
CA SER A 45 -1.07 0.58 -9.87
C SER A 45 -0.15 1.43 -8.98
N LYS A 46 -0.45 1.51 -7.67
CA LYS A 46 0.37 2.23 -6.68
C LYS A 46 1.46 1.38 -6.04
N MET A 47 1.46 0.07 -6.30
CA MET A 47 2.38 -0.87 -5.68
C MET A 47 3.77 -0.77 -6.30
N LYS A 48 4.76 -0.49 -5.45
CA LYS A 48 6.17 -0.49 -5.81
C LYS A 48 6.83 -1.79 -5.35
N THR A 49 7.70 -2.34 -6.19
CA THR A 49 8.59 -3.43 -5.75
C THR A 49 9.86 -2.80 -5.22
N VAL A 50 10.15 -2.99 -3.93
CA VAL A 50 11.35 -2.51 -3.27
C VAL A 50 12.26 -3.69 -2.96
N GLU A 51 13.53 -3.56 -3.33
CA GLU A 51 14.58 -4.53 -3.02
C GLU A 51 15.19 -4.15 -1.68
N MET A 52 15.28 -5.12 -0.75
CA MET A 52 16.11 -4.93 0.45
C MET A 52 17.55 -5.02 0.00
N LYS A 53 18.22 -3.88 -0.20
CA LYS A 53 19.68 -3.86 -0.20
C LYS A 53 20.10 -4.12 1.24
N MET A 54 20.49 -5.36 1.52
CA MET A 54 21.29 -5.69 2.70
C MET A 54 22.60 -4.91 2.56
N MET A 55 22.79 -3.92 3.44
CA MET A 55 24.09 -3.26 3.66
C MET A 55 24.72 -3.85 4.91
#